data_AF-A0AA35TKF1-F1
#
_entry.id   AF-A0AA35TKF1-F1
#
_cell.length_a   1.000
_cell.length_b   1.000
_cell.length_c   1.000
_cell.angle_alpha   90.00
_cell.angle_beta   90.00
_cell.angle_gamma   90.00
#
_symmetry.space_group_name_H-M   'P 1'
#
loop_
_entity.id
_entity.type
_entity.pdbx_description
1 polymer ?
#
loop_
_entity_poly.entity_id
_entity_poly.type
_entity_poly.pdbx_seq_one_letter_code
_entity_poly.pdbx_strand_id
1 'polypeptide(L)'
;MWQLAERVEPFTDPPKKVIVIFRDFWLYCVVMGFSESAGVFPAGWYRSVQAVARKSPLLLSMGAGQFLDKELELNRPLRIESIGQGDVQEARQSLLDGLDRSLELDRLVVRLSFSQCLYLISIHRLETLRLETSTKNFPLVFNYLEDKGLQGELWVAIEKIAHKLFDQYIEQMQAKTATEESAAELESLTELLVFKFNHIRGRIKQLADKFISKVVDKFSHLLWSRRVVYTMLDLLHQLSLSLHTMDPDRRRSLVVTLPDLPHSVTVPENATKREKTVSYFAQRVEQILELAMRWSPRETTSILLEYVRSVASSAHHSGVSLATAQINNYFDLNPHNKHVPPVVSESRPSCVKDHLSLLSSSLHRRTHHSGEVAGMMTAASIMAGVSPGNEGREKQETWLNLQLYLPRNSEMLSGMGLTTSW
;
A
#
# COMPACT_ATOMS: atom_id res chain seq x y z
N MET A 1 -31.42 17.29 0.37
CA MET A 1 -29.95 17.46 0.48
C MET A 1 -29.17 16.19 0.15
N TRP A 2 -29.53 15.00 0.67
CA TRP A 2 -28.82 13.75 0.33
C TRP A 2 -28.83 13.40 -1.18
N GLN A 3 -29.95 13.60 -1.88
CA GLN A 3 -30.04 13.42 -3.35
C GLN A 3 -29.17 14.40 -4.16
N LEU A 4 -28.88 15.58 -3.61
CA LEU A 4 -27.97 16.55 -4.24
C LEU A 4 -26.51 16.16 -3.98
N ALA A 5 -26.21 15.67 -2.77
CA ALA A 5 -24.89 15.13 -2.46
C ALA A 5 -24.56 13.96 -3.37
N GLU A 6 -25.48 13.03 -3.67
CA GLU A 6 -25.26 11.88 -4.58
C GLU A 6 -24.84 12.26 -6.01
N ARG A 7 -25.27 13.41 -6.53
CA ARG A 7 -25.02 13.83 -7.92
C ARG A 7 -23.67 14.50 -8.19
N VAL A 8 -22.93 14.89 -7.15
CA VAL A 8 -21.65 15.60 -7.29
C VAL A 8 -20.49 14.62 -7.33
N GLU A 9 -19.59 14.69 -8.30
CA GLU A 9 -18.40 13.83 -8.31
C GLU A 9 -17.47 14.14 -7.11
N PRO A 10 -16.72 13.16 -6.57
CA PRO A 10 -15.74 13.42 -5.51
C PRO A 10 -14.71 14.45 -5.97
N PHE A 11 -14.40 15.44 -5.12
CA PHE A 11 -13.38 16.44 -5.46
C PHE A 11 -11.99 15.81 -5.46
N THR A 12 -11.42 15.60 -6.65
CA THR A 12 -10.07 15.05 -6.84
C THR A 12 -8.96 16.11 -6.72
N ASP A 13 -9.24 17.36 -7.13
CA ASP A 13 -8.37 18.53 -6.92
C ASP A 13 -9.21 19.79 -6.57
N PRO A 14 -9.63 19.93 -5.31
CA PRO A 14 -10.48 21.03 -4.86
C PRO A 14 -9.72 22.37 -4.90
N PRO A 15 -10.33 23.45 -5.43
CA PRO A 15 -9.72 24.77 -5.33
C PRO A 15 -9.61 25.19 -3.87
N LYS A 16 -8.59 25.98 -3.56
CA LYS A 16 -8.22 26.36 -2.19
C LYS A 16 -9.38 26.85 -1.31
N LYS A 17 -10.31 27.59 -1.90
CA LYS A 17 -11.51 28.11 -1.22
C LYS A 17 -12.45 27.00 -0.75
N VAL A 18 -12.56 25.91 -1.50
CA VAL A 18 -13.42 24.77 -1.18
C VAL A 18 -12.86 23.99 0.01
N ILE A 19 -11.54 23.80 0.08
CA ILE A 19 -10.89 23.14 1.23
C ILE A 19 -11.20 23.91 2.53
N VAL A 20 -11.13 25.25 2.51
CA VAL A 20 -11.44 26.09 3.68
C VAL A 20 -12.91 25.93 4.10
N ILE A 21 -13.84 25.97 3.15
CA ILE A 21 -15.28 25.80 3.45
C ILE A 21 -15.56 24.42 4.05
N PHE A 22 -14.98 23.36 3.49
CA PHE A 22 -15.15 22.01 4.04
C PHE A 22 -14.48 21.85 5.40
N ARG A 23 -13.34 22.49 5.63
CA ARG A 23 -12.70 22.53 6.96
C ARG A 23 -13.63 23.19 7.99
N ASP A 24 -14.22 24.32 7.66
CA ASP A 24 -15.17 25.01 8.53
C ASP A 24 -16.44 24.17 8.77
N PHE A 25 -16.94 23.52 7.72
CA PHE A 25 -18.08 22.60 7.81
C PHE A 25 -17.81 21.45 8.78
N TRP A 26 -16.64 20.79 8.68
CA TRP A 26 -16.30 19.66 9.56
C TRP A 26 -16.03 20.11 10.99
N LEU A 27 -15.39 21.27 11.20
CA LEU A 27 -15.26 21.86 12.53
C LEU A 27 -16.63 22.13 13.16
N TYR A 28 -17.57 22.69 12.39
CA TYR A 28 -18.94 22.91 12.85
C TYR A 28 -19.66 21.59 13.15
N CYS A 29 -19.45 20.55 12.32
CA CYS A 29 -20.01 19.22 12.56
C CYS A 29 -19.53 18.58 13.85
N VAL A 30 -18.28 18.83 14.24
CA VAL A 30 -17.74 18.36 15.52
C VAL A 30 -18.31 19.16 16.69
N VAL A 31 -18.27 20.49 16.63
CA VAL A 31 -18.75 21.37 17.71
C VAL A 31 -20.24 21.14 18.01
N MET A 32 -21.05 20.89 16.98
CA MET A 32 -22.49 20.68 17.13
C MET A 32 -22.89 19.20 17.35
N GLY A 33 -21.92 18.27 17.40
CA GLY A 33 -22.20 16.84 17.55
C GLY A 33 -22.90 16.18 16.35
N PHE A 34 -22.90 16.82 15.17
CA PHE A 34 -23.60 16.31 13.98
C PHE A 34 -23.02 15.01 13.40
N SER A 35 -21.79 14.65 13.80
CA SER A 35 -21.07 13.48 13.31
C SER A 35 -21.30 12.21 14.16
N GLU A 36 -22.11 12.29 15.22
CA GLU A 36 -22.39 11.16 16.12
C GLU A 36 -23.62 10.38 15.68
N SER A 37 -23.51 9.04 15.66
CA SER A 37 -24.63 8.14 15.36
C SER A 37 -25.67 8.09 16.47
N ALA A 38 -25.28 8.44 17.70
CA ALA A 38 -26.11 8.44 18.91
C ALA A 38 -26.73 9.81 19.24
N GLY A 39 -26.75 10.74 18.28
CA GLY A 39 -27.24 12.10 18.51
C GLY A 39 -28.77 12.25 18.50
N VAL A 40 -29.23 13.45 18.91
CA VAL A 40 -30.64 13.90 18.93
C VAL A 40 -31.24 14.09 17.51
N PHE A 41 -30.48 13.73 16.47
CA PHE A 41 -30.80 14.09 15.09
C PHE A 41 -31.65 13.03 14.38
N PRO A 42 -32.48 13.43 13.39
CA PRO A 42 -33.38 12.53 12.70
C PRO A 42 -32.71 11.32 12.05
N ALA A 43 -33.42 10.20 11.99
CA ALA A 43 -33.00 8.96 11.31
C ALA A 43 -32.78 9.21 9.81
N GLY A 44 -31.52 9.48 9.42
CA GLY A 44 -31.14 9.84 8.05
C GLY A 44 -30.16 11.01 7.98
N TRP A 45 -30.02 11.78 9.05
CA TRP A 45 -28.99 12.81 9.17
C TRP A 45 -27.60 12.20 9.04
N TYR A 46 -27.32 11.15 9.82
CA TYR A 46 -26.04 10.44 9.80
C TYR A 46 -25.68 9.92 8.40
N ARG A 47 -26.64 9.34 7.66
CA ARG A 47 -26.44 8.92 6.25
C ARG A 47 -26.13 10.10 5.33
N SER A 48 -26.71 11.27 5.59
CA SER A 48 -26.43 12.49 4.82
C SER A 48 -25.01 12.99 5.09
N VAL A 49 -24.57 13.00 6.36
CA VAL A 49 -23.20 13.36 6.74
C VAL A 49 -22.20 12.37 6.16
N GLN A 50 -22.51 11.07 6.15
CA GLN A 50 -21.71 10.03 5.51
C GLN A 50 -21.58 10.25 3.99
N ALA A 51 -22.66 10.64 3.30
CA ALA A 51 -22.62 10.99 1.88
C ALA A 51 -21.75 12.23 1.61
N VAL A 52 -21.77 13.22 2.51
CA VAL A 52 -20.90 14.39 2.44
C VAL A 52 -19.44 14.00 2.74
N ALA A 53 -19.18 13.11 3.70
CA ALA A 53 -17.84 12.60 4.03
C ALA A 53 -17.16 11.97 2.81
N ARG A 54 -17.89 11.12 2.08
CA ARG A 54 -17.40 10.46 0.85
C ARG A 54 -16.91 11.44 -0.21
N LYS A 55 -17.48 12.64 -0.26
CA LYS A 55 -17.22 13.64 -1.31
C LYS A 55 -16.38 14.81 -0.84
N SER A 56 -16.24 14.95 0.47
CA SER A 56 -15.43 16.00 1.05
C SER A 56 -13.99 15.88 0.54
N PRO A 57 -13.29 16.99 0.32
CA PRO A 57 -11.85 16.96 0.08
C PRO A 57 -11.08 16.58 1.34
N LEU A 58 -9.79 16.30 1.19
CA LEU A 58 -8.89 16.15 2.35
C LEU A 58 -8.71 17.49 3.04
N LEU A 59 -8.70 17.49 4.36
CA LEU A 59 -8.54 18.70 5.18
C LEU A 59 -7.07 19.12 5.31
N LEU A 60 -6.33 19.17 4.20
CA LEU A 60 -4.90 19.48 4.19
C LEU A 60 -4.62 20.94 4.60
N SER A 61 -3.42 21.18 5.14
CA SER A 61 -2.92 22.52 5.44
C SER A 61 -2.70 23.31 4.14
N MET A 62 -3.23 24.53 4.11
CA MET A 62 -3.25 25.38 2.92
C MET A 62 -1.90 26.06 2.62
N GLY A 63 -0.94 25.95 3.55
CA GLY A 63 0.38 26.56 3.47
C GLY A 63 1.51 25.63 3.95
N ALA A 64 2.71 25.88 3.42
CA ALA A 64 3.93 25.22 3.86
C ALA A 64 4.25 25.61 5.32
N GLY A 65 3.87 24.75 6.27
CA GLY A 65 4.53 24.63 7.58
C GLY A 65 4.23 25.65 8.67
N GLN A 66 3.61 26.81 8.41
CA GLN A 66 3.57 27.89 9.44
C GLN A 66 2.26 28.69 9.55
N PHE A 67 1.21 28.31 8.82
CA PHE A 67 -0.05 29.07 8.83
C PHE A 67 -1.23 28.30 9.41
N LEU A 68 -1.10 27.01 9.72
CA LEU A 68 -2.24 26.22 10.19
C LEU A 68 -2.83 26.77 11.50
N ASP A 69 -2.00 27.13 12.47
CA ASP A 69 -2.50 27.70 13.74
C ASP A 69 -3.24 29.02 13.51
N LYS A 70 -2.69 29.90 12.67
CA LYS A 70 -3.34 31.17 12.29
C LYS A 70 -4.62 30.93 11.50
N GLU A 71 -4.62 29.97 10.57
CA GLU A 71 -5.78 29.60 9.77
C GLU A 71 -6.90 29.00 10.62
N LEU A 72 -6.55 28.23 11.65
CA LEU A 72 -7.52 27.68 12.60
C LEU A 72 -8.06 28.80 13.50
N GLU A 73 -7.22 29.69 14.02
CA GLU A 73 -7.66 30.85 14.83
C GLU A 73 -8.54 31.84 14.06
N LEU A 74 -8.37 31.94 12.74
CA LEU A 74 -9.19 32.77 11.86
C LEU A 74 -10.57 32.16 11.52
N ASN A 75 -10.80 30.87 11.81
CA ASN A 75 -12.08 30.23 11.50
C ASN A 75 -13.19 30.69 12.47
N ARG A 76 -14.30 31.16 11.90
CA ARG A 76 -15.45 31.72 12.63
C ARG A 76 -16.10 30.77 13.66
N PRO A 77 -16.17 29.43 13.47
CA PRO A 77 -16.74 28.51 14.46
C PRO A 77 -16.00 28.51 15.81
N LEU A 78 -14.72 28.91 15.82
CA LEU A 78 -13.88 29.00 17.03
C LEU A 78 -14.00 30.36 17.74
N ARG A 79 -14.74 31.31 17.16
CA ARG A 79 -15.00 32.64 17.74
C ARG A 79 -16.33 32.73 18.47
N ILE A 80 -17.02 31.61 18.71
CA ILE A 80 -18.21 31.60 19.57
C ILE A 80 -17.77 32.17 20.92
N GLU A 81 -18.34 33.32 21.31
CA GLU A 81 -17.89 34.22 22.39
C GLU A 81 -18.01 33.66 23.82
N SER A 82 -17.88 32.35 24.00
CA SER A 82 -17.88 31.70 25.32
C SER A 82 -17.23 30.32 25.28
N ILE A 83 -15.99 30.21 24.76
CA ILE A 83 -15.20 28.98 24.99
C ILE A 83 -14.76 28.97 26.46
N GLY A 84 -15.46 28.19 27.28
CA GLY A 84 -15.10 27.96 28.67
C GLY A 84 -13.93 26.97 28.78
N GLN A 85 -13.25 26.94 29.93
CA GLN A 85 -12.27 25.87 30.19
C GLN A 85 -12.91 24.47 30.17
N GLY A 86 -14.24 24.37 30.39
CA GLY A 86 -15.01 23.14 30.27
C GLY A 86 -14.99 22.55 28.85
N ASP A 87 -15.26 23.38 27.84
CA ASP A 87 -15.35 22.94 26.43
C ASP A 87 -13.99 22.44 25.92
N VAL A 88 -12.90 23.05 26.39
CA VAL A 88 -11.55 22.59 26.07
C VAL A 88 -11.28 21.21 26.64
N GLN A 89 -11.69 20.95 27.88
CA GLN A 89 -11.53 19.62 28.50
C GLN A 89 -12.45 18.60 27.85
N GLU A 90 -13.67 18.98 27.46
CA GLU A 90 -14.59 18.10 26.74
C GLU A 90 -14.05 17.70 25.36
N ALA A 91 -13.52 18.65 24.59
CA ALA A 91 -12.88 18.34 23.30
C ALA A 91 -11.67 17.42 23.48
N ARG A 92 -10.86 17.65 24.52
CA ARG A 92 -9.73 16.77 24.85
C ARG A 92 -10.19 15.36 25.21
N GLN A 93 -11.23 15.23 26.03
CA GLN A 93 -11.80 13.93 26.37
C GLN A 93 -12.42 13.25 25.14
N SER A 94 -13.12 13.97 24.28
CA SER A 94 -13.66 13.42 23.03
C SER A 94 -12.55 12.90 22.10
N LEU A 95 -11.41 13.58 22.05
CA LEU A 95 -10.23 13.11 21.32
C LEU A 95 -9.61 11.86 21.96
N LEU A 96 -9.56 11.79 23.30
CA LEU A 96 -9.06 10.63 24.07
C LEU A 96 -10.01 9.43 24.07
N ASP A 97 -11.31 9.64 23.95
CA ASP A 97 -12.29 8.56 23.77
C ASP A 97 -12.29 8.11 22.30
N GLY A 98 -12.11 9.07 21.40
CA GLY A 98 -11.91 8.86 19.99
C GLY A 98 -10.63 8.10 19.67
N LEU A 99 -9.57 8.20 20.47
CA LEU A 99 -8.26 7.56 20.26
C LEU A 99 -7.86 6.74 21.48
N ASP A 100 -7.63 5.44 21.33
CA ASP A 100 -7.44 4.52 22.46
C ASP A 100 -6.49 5.10 23.52
N ARG A 101 -7.02 5.29 24.74
CA ARG A 101 -6.37 6.08 25.79
C ARG A 101 -4.97 5.56 26.08
N SER A 102 -3.99 6.47 26.07
CA SER A 102 -2.59 6.17 26.33
C SER A 102 -1.94 7.33 27.07
N LEU A 103 -1.04 7.04 28.01
CA LEU A 103 -0.31 8.04 28.79
C LEU A 103 0.48 9.02 27.91
N GLU A 104 0.92 8.57 26.73
CA GLU A 104 1.57 9.42 25.73
C GLU A 104 0.59 10.41 25.10
N LEU A 105 -0.62 9.93 24.79
CA LEU A 105 -1.67 10.72 24.18
C LEU A 105 -2.22 11.75 25.19
N ASP A 106 -2.37 11.37 26.46
CA ASP A 106 -2.79 12.30 27.52
C ASP A 106 -1.81 13.50 27.61
N ARG A 107 -0.50 13.22 27.57
CA ARG A 107 0.55 14.26 27.58
C ARG A 107 0.53 15.11 26.31
N LEU A 108 0.26 14.50 25.17
CA LEU A 108 0.16 15.17 23.87
C LEU A 108 -1.02 16.15 23.87
N VAL A 109 -2.20 15.68 24.26
CA VAL A 109 -3.47 16.42 24.21
C VAL A 109 -3.46 17.64 25.13
N VAL A 110 -2.76 17.57 26.27
CA VAL A 110 -2.55 18.72 27.15
C VAL A 110 -1.75 19.84 26.47
N ARG A 111 -0.82 19.49 25.57
CA ARG A 111 0.04 20.45 24.85
C ARG A 111 -0.60 21.01 23.59
N LEU A 112 -1.71 20.42 23.13
CA LEU A 112 -2.46 20.89 21.97
C LEU A 112 -3.40 22.05 22.35
N SER A 113 -3.53 23.00 21.43
CA SER A 113 -4.53 24.06 21.53
C SER A 113 -5.94 23.51 21.28
N PHE A 114 -6.96 24.24 21.73
CA PHE A 114 -8.36 23.86 21.50
C PHE A 114 -8.68 23.69 20.02
N SER A 115 -8.25 24.64 19.19
CA SER A 115 -8.45 24.62 17.74
C SER A 115 -7.76 23.42 17.08
N GLN A 116 -6.57 23.06 17.56
CA GLN A 116 -5.84 21.87 17.11
C GLN A 116 -6.59 20.57 17.48
N CYS A 117 -7.15 20.49 18.69
CA CYS A 117 -7.95 19.33 19.13
C CYS A 117 -9.19 19.16 18.24
N LEU A 118 -9.96 20.24 18.00
CA LEU A 118 -11.14 20.19 17.13
C LEU A 118 -10.82 19.83 15.68
N TYR A 119 -9.68 20.29 15.17
CA TYR A 119 -9.20 19.90 13.85
C TYR A 119 -8.85 18.41 13.77
N LEU A 120 -8.17 17.86 14.78
CA LEU A 120 -7.84 16.44 14.84
C LEU A 120 -9.10 15.56 14.97
N ILE A 121 -10.07 15.98 15.79
CA ILE A 121 -11.37 15.29 15.90
C ILE A 121 -12.09 15.32 14.54
N SER A 122 -12.08 16.47 13.85
CA SER A 122 -12.66 16.60 12.51
C SER A 122 -12.05 15.61 11.52
N ILE A 123 -10.72 15.48 11.49
CA ILE A 123 -10.04 14.49 10.64
C ILE A 123 -10.45 13.07 11.03
N HIS A 124 -10.35 12.72 12.31
CA HIS A 124 -10.67 11.39 12.79
C HIS A 124 -12.11 10.99 12.42
N ARG A 125 -13.09 11.88 12.64
CA ARG A 125 -14.50 11.63 12.32
C ARG A 125 -14.75 11.54 10.82
N LEU A 126 -14.19 12.44 10.03
CA LEU A 126 -14.32 12.43 8.57
C LEU A 126 -13.78 11.11 7.99
N GLU A 127 -12.58 10.71 8.39
CA GLU A 127 -11.97 9.49 7.85
C GLU A 127 -12.66 8.22 8.38
N THR A 128 -13.14 8.21 9.63
CA THR A 128 -13.96 7.09 10.15
C THR A 128 -15.20 6.88 9.29
N LEU A 129 -15.96 7.96 9.02
CA LEU A 129 -17.15 7.90 8.16
C LEU A 129 -16.82 7.46 6.72
N ARG A 130 -15.66 7.87 6.19
CA ARG A 130 -15.21 7.42 4.87
C ARG A 130 -14.85 5.94 4.85
N LEU A 131 -14.23 5.41 5.90
CA LEU A 131 -13.90 3.99 6.02
C LEU A 131 -15.15 3.13 6.11
N GLU A 132 -16.10 3.51 6.98
CA GLU A 132 -17.40 2.83 7.10
C GLU A 132 -18.16 2.77 5.78
N THR A 133 -17.99 3.79 4.92
CA THR A 133 -18.60 3.82 3.59
C THR A 133 -17.84 2.97 2.59
N SER A 134 -16.51 3.08 2.57
CA SER A 134 -15.65 2.34 1.68
C SER A 134 -14.23 2.24 2.26
N THR A 135 -13.80 1.02 2.49
CA THR A 135 -12.44 0.65 2.94
C THR A 135 -11.34 1.13 1.97
N LYS A 136 -11.67 1.35 0.69
CA LYS A 136 -10.76 1.86 -0.35
C LYS A 136 -10.24 3.28 -0.06
N ASN A 137 -10.86 3.99 0.88
CA ASN A 137 -10.47 5.35 1.25
C ASN A 137 -9.32 5.39 2.28
N PHE A 138 -8.96 4.27 2.93
CA PHE A 138 -7.87 4.25 3.92
C PHE A 138 -6.54 4.86 3.42
N PRO A 139 -6.07 4.58 2.19
CA PRO A 139 -4.87 5.19 1.61
C PRO A 139 -4.77 6.72 1.73
N LEU A 140 -5.90 7.42 1.77
CA LEU A 140 -5.96 8.88 1.89
C LEU A 140 -5.32 9.41 3.17
N VAL A 141 -5.27 8.60 4.24
CA VAL A 141 -4.66 8.96 5.52
C VAL A 141 -3.17 9.31 5.35
N PHE A 142 -2.47 8.66 4.41
CA PHE A 142 -1.06 8.95 4.14
C PHE A 142 -0.83 10.37 3.60
N ASN A 143 -1.83 10.98 2.95
CA ASN A 143 -1.70 12.35 2.44
C ASN A 143 -1.63 13.37 3.60
N TYR A 144 -2.33 13.13 4.71
CA TYR A 144 -2.18 13.96 5.92
C TYR A 144 -0.79 13.77 6.56
N LEU A 145 -0.28 12.55 6.59
CA LEU A 145 1.05 12.25 7.15
C LEU A 145 2.19 12.87 6.32
N GLU A 146 1.97 13.05 5.02
CA GLU A 146 2.89 13.69 4.07
C GLU A 146 2.78 15.22 4.05
N ASP A 147 1.75 15.79 4.67
CA ASP A 147 1.60 17.22 4.76
C ASP A 147 2.80 17.86 5.48
N LYS A 148 3.30 18.97 4.93
CA LYS A 148 4.39 19.76 5.53
C LYS A 148 3.86 20.68 6.64
N GLY A 149 2.57 21.00 6.63
CA GLY A 149 1.91 21.81 7.67
C GLY A 149 1.71 21.08 8.99
N LEU A 150 1.64 19.75 8.97
CA LEU A 150 1.31 18.91 10.12
C LEU A 150 2.60 18.35 10.73
N GLN A 151 3.25 19.13 11.59
CA GLN A 151 4.52 18.78 12.24
C GLN A 151 4.42 18.84 13.78
N GLY A 152 5.42 18.32 14.48
CA GLY A 152 5.45 18.35 15.95
C GLY A 152 4.38 17.45 16.58
N GLU A 153 3.63 18.00 17.54
CA GLU A 153 2.61 17.27 18.31
C GLU A 153 1.41 16.85 17.43
N LEU A 154 1.02 17.68 16.46
CA LEU A 154 -0.06 17.38 15.50
C LEU A 154 0.25 16.13 14.68
N TRP A 155 1.51 15.98 14.26
CA TRP A 155 1.92 14.81 13.49
C TRP A 155 1.82 13.53 14.32
N VAL A 156 2.19 13.57 15.60
CA VAL A 156 2.09 12.43 16.51
C VAL A 156 0.62 12.08 16.76
N ALA A 157 -0.28 13.07 16.89
CA ALA A 157 -1.71 12.81 16.99
C ALA A 157 -2.26 12.13 15.73
N ILE A 158 -1.86 12.59 14.54
CA ILE A 158 -2.27 12.00 13.26
C ILE A 158 -1.72 10.58 13.12
N GLU A 159 -0.50 10.30 13.60
CA GLU A 159 0.02 8.93 13.65
C GLU A 159 -0.88 8.02 14.48
N LYS A 160 -1.34 8.48 15.66
CA LYS A 160 -2.27 7.71 16.51
C LYS A 160 -3.65 7.55 15.85
N ILE A 161 -4.16 8.59 15.18
CA ILE A 161 -5.39 8.51 14.37
C ILE A 161 -5.23 7.46 13.28
N ALA A 162 -4.11 7.48 12.54
CA ALA A 162 -3.82 6.52 11.48
C ALA A 162 -3.77 5.08 12.01
N HIS A 163 -3.17 4.87 13.18
CA HIS A 163 -3.17 3.55 13.84
C HIS A 163 -4.59 3.05 14.11
N LYS A 164 -5.46 3.88 14.71
CA LYS A 164 -6.83 3.49 15.01
C LYS A 164 -7.67 3.23 13.77
N LEU A 165 -7.58 4.11 12.77
CA LEU A 165 -8.24 3.94 11.47
C LEU A 165 -7.78 2.65 10.77
N PHE A 166 -6.50 2.29 10.92
CA PHE A 166 -5.97 1.05 10.37
C PHE A 166 -6.51 -0.18 11.09
N ASP A 167 -6.60 -0.14 12.41
CA ASP A 167 -7.17 -1.25 13.19
C ASP A 167 -8.65 -1.46 12.82
N GLN A 168 -9.42 -0.38 12.65
CA GLN A 168 -10.79 -0.44 12.11
C GLN A 168 -10.84 -1.00 10.68
N TYR A 169 -9.91 -0.61 9.81
CA TYR A 169 -9.82 -1.16 8.45
C TYR A 169 -9.59 -2.67 8.48
N ILE A 170 -8.67 -3.16 9.30
CA ILE A 170 -8.38 -4.59 9.44
C ILE A 170 -9.60 -5.34 9.95
N GLU A 171 -10.29 -4.82 10.96
CA GLU A 171 -11.53 -5.42 11.49
C GLU A 171 -12.62 -5.51 10.42
N GLN A 172 -12.83 -4.45 9.64
CA GLN A 172 -13.80 -4.45 8.54
C GLN A 172 -13.40 -5.45 7.43
N MET A 173 -12.12 -5.54 7.09
CA MET A 173 -11.65 -6.50 6.08
C MET A 173 -11.76 -7.94 6.56
N GLN A 174 -11.64 -8.21 7.86
CA GLN A 174 -11.89 -9.52 8.45
C GLN A 174 -13.38 -9.88 8.49
N ALA A 175 -14.25 -8.89 8.71
CA ALA A 175 -15.69 -9.09 8.70
C ALA A 175 -16.25 -9.33 7.29
N LYS A 176 -15.58 -8.83 6.25
CA LYS A 176 -15.95 -9.10 4.85
C LYS A 176 -15.67 -10.56 4.48
N THR A 177 -16.54 -11.12 3.66
CA THR A 177 -16.32 -12.44 3.05
C THR A 177 -15.09 -12.41 2.15
N ALA A 178 -14.31 -13.48 2.15
CA ALA A 178 -13.13 -13.65 1.29
C ALA A 178 -13.55 -13.74 -0.18
N THR A 179 -13.71 -12.59 -0.83
CA THR A 179 -13.96 -12.43 -2.26
C THR A 179 -12.68 -12.00 -2.97
N GLU A 180 -12.62 -12.23 -4.29
CA GLU A 180 -11.49 -11.79 -5.10
C GLU A 180 -11.25 -10.27 -5.01
N GLU A 181 -12.34 -9.48 -4.99
CA GLU A 181 -12.25 -8.03 -4.82
C GLU A 181 -11.61 -7.63 -3.49
N SER A 182 -11.94 -8.34 -2.40
CA SER A 182 -11.37 -8.07 -1.08
C SER A 182 -9.87 -8.40 -1.02
N ALA A 183 -9.44 -9.47 -1.70
CA ALA A 183 -8.03 -9.83 -1.83
C ALA A 183 -7.28 -8.79 -2.66
N ALA A 184 -7.85 -8.37 -3.80
CA ALA A 184 -7.26 -7.35 -4.66
C ALA A 184 -7.12 -5.98 -3.95
N GLU A 185 -8.05 -5.64 -3.06
CA GLU A 185 -7.99 -4.44 -2.23
C GLU A 185 -6.85 -4.52 -1.20
N LEU A 186 -6.71 -5.66 -0.51
CA LEU A 186 -5.61 -5.90 0.44
C LEU A 186 -4.24 -5.88 -0.25
N GLU A 187 -4.13 -6.48 -1.44
CA GLU A 187 -2.93 -6.45 -2.25
C GLU A 187 -2.57 -5.01 -2.65
N SER A 188 -3.55 -4.24 -3.14
CA SER A 188 -3.35 -2.82 -3.52
C SER A 188 -2.87 -1.98 -2.33
N LEU A 189 -3.46 -2.17 -1.15
CA LEU A 189 -3.00 -1.49 0.07
C LEU A 189 -1.57 -1.93 0.45
N THR A 190 -1.27 -3.22 0.39
CA THR A 190 0.06 -3.75 0.72
C THR A 190 1.11 -3.19 -0.23
N GLU A 191 0.79 -3.07 -1.52
CA GLU A 191 1.65 -2.41 -2.50
C GLU A 191 1.91 -0.96 -2.12
N LEU A 192 0.87 -0.18 -1.83
CA LEU A 192 1.05 1.18 -1.32
C LEU A 192 1.96 1.23 -0.10
N LEU A 193 1.78 0.32 0.87
CA LEU A 193 2.61 0.27 2.07
C LEU A 193 4.09 -0.02 1.74
N VAL A 194 4.36 -0.90 0.78
CA VAL A 194 5.72 -1.19 0.29
C VAL A 194 6.38 0.07 -0.32
N PHE A 195 5.61 0.90 -1.04
CA PHE A 195 6.09 2.21 -1.51
C PHE A 195 6.32 3.18 -0.34
N LYS A 196 5.38 3.28 0.61
CA LYS A 196 5.50 4.19 1.77
C LYS A 196 6.64 3.78 2.73
N PHE A 197 6.99 2.50 2.79
CA PHE A 197 8.16 2.00 3.52
C PHE A 197 9.48 2.59 2.97
N ASN A 198 9.52 2.93 1.69
CA ASN A 198 10.69 3.53 1.04
C ASN A 198 10.68 5.07 1.03
N HIS A 199 9.69 5.70 1.68
CA HIS A 199 9.51 7.16 1.68
C HIS A 199 10.65 7.94 2.38
N ILE A 200 11.03 9.13 1.90
CA ILE A 200 12.16 9.91 2.45
C ILE A 200 12.05 10.18 3.97
N ARG A 201 10.84 10.42 4.49
CA ARG A 201 10.59 10.67 5.92
C ARG A 201 10.63 9.35 6.70
N GLY A 202 11.61 9.21 7.58
CA GLY A 202 11.81 8.01 8.41
C GLY A 202 10.61 7.63 9.28
N ARG A 203 9.85 8.61 9.80
CA ARG A 203 8.65 8.30 10.60
C ARG A 203 7.54 7.62 9.79
N ILE A 204 7.36 8.01 8.52
CA ILE A 204 6.41 7.34 7.60
C ILE A 204 6.89 5.93 7.28
N LYS A 205 8.21 5.73 7.10
CA LYS A 205 8.79 4.39 6.92
C LYS A 205 8.45 3.46 8.08
N GLN A 206 8.66 3.93 9.31
CA GLN A 206 8.38 3.18 10.54
C GLN A 206 6.89 2.85 10.68
N LEU A 207 6.01 3.79 10.35
CA LEU A 207 4.57 3.55 10.37
C LEU A 207 4.15 2.51 9.33
N ALA A 208 4.64 2.63 8.09
CA ALA A 208 4.37 1.65 7.04
C ALA A 208 4.87 0.26 7.42
N ASP A 209 6.04 0.14 8.04
CA ASP A 209 6.59 -1.14 8.50
C ASP A 209 5.73 -1.81 9.58
N LYS A 210 5.22 -1.03 10.53
CA LYS A 210 4.26 -1.51 11.54
C LYS A 210 2.96 -2.01 10.88
N PHE A 211 2.46 -1.28 9.89
CA PHE A 211 1.25 -1.67 9.16
C PHE A 211 1.45 -2.91 8.30
N ILE A 212 2.60 -3.05 7.62
CA ILE A 212 2.96 -4.28 6.90
C ILE A 212 2.98 -5.46 7.87
N SER A 213 3.64 -5.31 9.02
CA SER A 213 3.70 -6.38 10.03
C SER A 213 2.30 -6.79 10.50
N LYS A 214 1.44 -5.82 10.85
CA LYS A 214 0.04 -6.08 11.23
C LYS A 214 -0.77 -6.77 10.13
N VAL A 215 -0.60 -6.36 8.87
CA VAL A 215 -1.30 -6.98 7.72
C VAL A 215 -0.84 -8.42 7.53
N VAL A 216 0.47 -8.67 7.58
CA VAL A 216 1.06 -10.00 7.47
C VAL A 216 0.59 -10.92 8.60
N ASP A 217 0.53 -10.40 9.84
CA ASP A 217 0.08 -11.16 11.01
C ASP A 217 -1.38 -11.61 10.90
N LYS A 218 -2.24 -10.79 10.27
CA LYS A 218 -3.67 -11.08 10.10
C LYS A 218 -4.01 -11.80 8.80
N PHE A 219 -3.25 -11.54 7.74
CA PHE A 219 -3.50 -12.03 6.38
C PHE A 219 -2.21 -12.62 5.81
N SER A 220 -1.81 -13.78 6.33
CA SER A 220 -0.55 -14.44 5.95
C SER A 220 -0.43 -14.75 4.46
N HIS A 221 -1.56 -14.98 3.77
CA HIS A 221 -1.59 -15.24 2.33
C HIS A 221 -0.99 -14.12 1.47
N LEU A 222 -0.93 -12.89 1.98
CA LEU A 222 -0.33 -11.75 1.28
C LEU A 222 1.20 -11.87 1.18
N LEU A 223 1.84 -12.63 2.08
CA LEU A 223 3.29 -12.89 2.05
C LEU A 223 3.74 -13.56 0.74
N TRP A 224 2.89 -14.44 0.21
CA TRP A 224 3.10 -15.14 -1.05
C TRP A 224 2.06 -14.75 -2.10
N SER A 225 1.53 -13.52 -2.03
CA SER A 225 0.82 -12.96 -3.20
C SER A 225 1.83 -12.64 -4.29
N ARG A 226 1.58 -13.15 -5.51
CA ARG A 226 2.38 -12.86 -6.70
C ARG A 226 2.56 -11.36 -6.88
N ARG A 227 1.48 -10.59 -6.70
CA ARG A 227 1.46 -9.14 -6.91
C ARG A 227 2.40 -8.42 -5.95
N VAL A 228 2.28 -8.72 -4.66
CA VAL A 228 3.09 -8.09 -3.60
C VAL A 228 4.56 -8.48 -3.74
N VAL A 229 4.87 -9.76 -3.98
CA VAL A 229 6.24 -10.25 -4.15
C VAL A 229 6.92 -9.61 -5.36
N TYR A 230 6.24 -9.54 -6.50
CA TYR A 230 6.78 -8.90 -7.70
C TYR A 230 7.05 -7.41 -7.44
N THR A 231 6.08 -6.70 -6.86
CA THR A 231 6.23 -5.29 -6.49
C THR A 231 7.43 -5.05 -5.57
N MET A 232 7.66 -5.92 -4.57
CA MET A 232 8.83 -5.82 -3.69
C MET A 232 10.15 -6.00 -4.44
N LEU A 233 10.26 -7.02 -5.31
CA LEU A 233 11.49 -7.35 -6.03
C LEU A 233 11.79 -6.33 -7.15
N ASP A 234 10.76 -5.86 -7.86
CA ASP A 234 10.89 -4.84 -8.89
C ASP A 234 11.24 -3.48 -8.29
N LEU A 235 10.59 -3.09 -7.18
CA LEU A 235 10.95 -1.87 -6.46
C LEU A 235 12.39 -1.94 -5.95
N LEU A 236 12.83 -3.10 -5.44
CA LEU A 236 14.22 -3.29 -5.01
C LEU A 236 15.19 -3.10 -6.17
N HIS A 237 14.86 -3.63 -7.34
CA HIS A 237 15.67 -3.43 -8.54
C HIS A 237 15.71 -1.96 -8.97
N GLN A 238 14.57 -1.28 -9.03
CA GLN A 238 14.54 0.14 -9.39
C GLN A 238 15.32 1.02 -8.40
N LEU A 239 15.23 0.73 -7.10
CA LEU A 239 16.04 1.41 -6.09
C LEU A 239 17.53 1.09 -6.25
N SER A 240 17.88 -0.14 -6.62
CA SER A 240 19.27 -0.53 -6.94
C SER A 240 19.80 0.16 -8.20
N LEU A 241 18.97 0.34 -9.24
CA LEU A 241 19.33 1.11 -10.43
C LEU A 241 19.57 2.58 -10.09
N SER A 242 18.77 3.13 -9.17
CA SER A 242 18.95 4.50 -8.69
C SER A 242 20.32 4.79 -8.06
N LEU A 243 21.06 3.75 -7.64
CA LEU A 243 22.45 3.88 -7.15
C LEU A 243 23.46 4.07 -8.29
N HIS A 244 23.20 3.50 -9.47
CA HIS A 244 24.11 3.52 -10.61
C HIS A 244 23.91 4.75 -11.49
N THR A 245 22.69 5.33 -11.53
CA THR A 245 22.35 6.52 -12.33
C THR A 245 22.86 7.83 -11.71
N MET A 246 23.95 7.81 -10.96
CA MET A 246 24.53 9.01 -10.32
C MET A 246 25.24 9.87 -11.36
N ASP A 247 24.47 10.77 -11.97
CA ASP A 247 24.99 11.88 -12.77
C ASP A 247 25.39 13.02 -11.78
N PRO A 248 26.68 13.35 -11.63
CA PRO A 248 27.16 14.31 -10.62
C PRO A 248 26.56 15.72 -10.76
N ASP A 249 26.03 16.05 -11.94
CA ASP A 249 25.44 17.36 -12.25
C ASP A 249 23.93 17.44 -11.94
N ARG A 250 23.24 16.32 -11.67
CA ARG A 250 21.79 16.30 -11.44
C ARG A 250 21.45 16.21 -9.95
N ARG A 251 21.49 17.36 -9.26
CA ARG A 251 20.83 17.58 -7.96
C ARG A 251 19.31 17.58 -8.10
N ARG A 252 18.72 16.45 -8.51
CA ARG A 252 17.26 16.27 -8.52
C ARG A 252 16.90 15.04 -7.71
N SER A 253 15.88 15.18 -6.87
CA SER A 253 15.17 14.04 -6.29
C SER A 253 14.73 13.09 -7.40
N LEU A 254 15.29 11.88 -7.43
CA LEU A 254 14.86 10.86 -8.39
C LEU A 254 13.50 10.32 -7.93
N VAL A 255 12.53 10.27 -8.83
CA VAL A 255 11.23 9.67 -8.58
C VAL A 255 11.26 8.29 -9.22
N VAL A 256 11.20 7.25 -8.40
CA VAL A 256 11.07 5.87 -8.84
C VAL A 256 9.59 5.56 -8.99
N THR A 257 9.19 5.12 -10.17
CA THR A 257 7.85 4.62 -10.47
C THR A 257 7.98 3.21 -11.02
N LEU A 258 7.02 2.36 -10.67
CA LEU A 258 6.87 1.08 -11.36
C LEU A 258 5.90 1.28 -12.53
N PRO A 259 6.16 0.66 -13.70
CA PRO A 259 5.39 0.94 -14.91
C PRO A 259 3.87 0.70 -14.75
N ASP A 260 3.50 -0.27 -13.90
CA ASP A 260 2.12 -0.74 -13.72
C ASP A 260 1.40 -0.14 -12.51
N LEU A 261 2.07 0.70 -11.71
CA LEU A 261 1.54 1.18 -10.43
C LEU A 261 1.49 2.71 -10.38
N PRO A 262 0.40 3.31 -9.87
CA PRO A 262 0.24 4.76 -9.76
C PRO A 262 1.10 5.37 -8.63
N HIS A 263 1.86 4.56 -7.90
CA HIS A 263 2.63 4.97 -6.75
C HIS A 263 4.06 5.34 -7.13
N SER A 264 4.58 6.38 -6.49
CA SER A 264 5.94 6.84 -6.72
C SER A 264 6.71 6.97 -5.41
N VAL A 265 8.00 6.62 -5.45
CA VAL A 265 8.93 6.79 -4.34
C VAL A 265 9.91 7.90 -4.70
N THR A 266 9.98 8.91 -3.86
CA THR A 266 11.02 9.93 -3.95
C THR A 266 12.29 9.41 -3.28
N VAL A 267 13.38 9.33 -4.03
CA VAL A 267 14.66 8.81 -3.54
C VAL A 267 15.50 9.95 -2.96
N PRO A 268 16.14 9.78 -1.78
CA PRO A 268 16.98 10.81 -1.18
C PRO A 268 18.13 11.23 -2.09
N GLU A 269 18.52 12.51 -2.10
CA GLU A 269 19.58 12.99 -2.99
C GLU A 269 20.98 12.44 -2.63
N ASN A 270 21.24 12.25 -1.34
CA ASN A 270 22.53 11.79 -0.82
C ASN A 270 22.76 10.29 -1.07
N ALA A 271 23.83 9.95 -1.81
CA ALA A 271 24.22 8.58 -2.14
C ALA A 271 24.27 7.64 -0.93
N THR A 272 24.88 8.07 0.19
CA THR A 272 24.96 7.26 1.42
C THR A 272 23.60 6.96 2.03
N LYS A 273 22.63 7.88 1.90
CA LYS A 273 21.25 7.68 2.37
C LYS A 273 20.47 6.78 1.43
N ARG A 274 20.75 6.81 0.12
CA ARG A 274 20.16 5.90 -0.87
C ARG A 274 20.63 4.48 -0.61
N GLU A 275 21.93 4.26 -0.48
CA GLU A 275 22.51 2.95 -0.20
C GLU A 275 21.94 2.35 1.08
N LYS A 276 21.86 3.12 2.17
CA LYS A 276 21.19 2.70 3.40
C LYS A 276 19.72 2.35 3.20
N THR A 277 19.01 3.10 2.35
CA THR A 277 17.59 2.81 2.04
C THR A 277 17.46 1.50 1.26
N VAL A 278 18.30 1.28 0.25
CA VAL A 278 18.33 0.03 -0.52
C VAL A 278 18.69 -1.15 0.37
N SER A 279 19.72 -1.02 1.21
CA SER A 279 20.15 -2.07 2.13
C SER A 279 19.05 -2.43 3.15
N TYR A 280 18.40 -1.42 3.74
CA TYR A 280 17.28 -1.64 4.68
C TYR A 280 16.09 -2.31 3.99
N PHE A 281 15.76 -1.89 2.76
CA PHE A 281 14.68 -2.49 2.00
C PHE A 281 15.00 -3.93 1.58
N ALA A 282 16.21 -4.19 1.10
CA ALA A 282 16.67 -5.54 0.76
C ALA A 282 16.56 -6.49 1.96
N GLN A 283 17.05 -6.07 3.13
CA GLN A 283 16.94 -6.84 4.37
C GLN A 283 15.48 -7.11 4.76
N ARG A 284 14.59 -6.12 4.59
CA ARG A 284 13.18 -6.30 4.91
C ARG A 284 12.48 -7.26 3.94
N VAL A 285 12.74 -7.14 2.64
CA VAL A 285 12.21 -8.06 1.63
C VAL A 285 12.72 -9.47 1.87
N GLU A 286 14.00 -9.63 2.21
CA GLU A 286 14.58 -10.91 2.61
C GLU A 286 13.83 -11.53 3.81
N GLN A 287 13.64 -10.80 4.90
CA GLN A 287 12.87 -11.28 6.06
C GLN A 287 11.44 -11.70 5.69
N ILE A 288 10.76 -10.92 4.85
CA ILE A 288 9.39 -11.20 4.40
C ILE A 288 9.37 -12.48 3.55
N LEU A 289 10.35 -12.66 2.66
CA LEU A 289 10.47 -13.87 1.83
C LEU A 289 10.86 -15.11 2.65
N GLU A 290 11.74 -14.98 3.62
CA GLU A 290 12.07 -16.06 4.57
C GLU A 290 10.83 -16.52 5.33
N LEU A 291 10.00 -15.58 5.80
CA LEU A 291 8.70 -15.89 6.39
C LEU A 291 7.79 -16.57 5.37
N ALA A 292 7.62 -16.03 4.17
CA ALA A 292 6.77 -16.62 3.14
C ALA A 292 7.18 -18.09 2.84
N MET A 293 8.48 -18.35 2.68
CA MET A 293 9.04 -19.68 2.47
C MET A 293 8.81 -20.60 3.68
N ARG A 294 8.90 -20.07 4.90
CA ARG A 294 8.59 -20.82 6.14
C ARG A 294 7.14 -21.29 6.20
N TRP A 295 6.20 -20.45 5.81
CA TRP A 295 4.78 -20.74 5.89
C TRP A 295 4.27 -21.54 4.68
N SER A 296 4.73 -21.21 3.46
CA SER A 296 4.24 -21.81 2.21
C SER A 296 5.36 -22.02 1.18
N PRO A 297 6.27 -22.98 1.40
CA PRO A 297 7.48 -23.12 0.59
C PRO A 297 7.21 -23.42 -0.88
N ARG A 298 6.19 -24.23 -1.20
CA ARG A 298 5.91 -24.65 -2.57
C ARG A 298 5.38 -23.50 -3.41
N GLU A 299 4.43 -22.76 -2.85
CA GLU A 299 3.75 -21.63 -3.46
C GLU A 299 4.74 -20.49 -3.67
N THR A 300 5.48 -20.10 -2.62
CA THR A 300 6.50 -19.05 -2.71
C THR A 300 7.60 -19.41 -3.70
N THR A 301 8.12 -20.65 -3.68
CA THR A 301 9.12 -21.10 -4.67
C THR A 301 8.57 -21.01 -6.09
N SER A 302 7.31 -21.43 -6.30
CA SER A 302 6.68 -21.37 -7.62
C SER A 302 6.57 -19.95 -8.15
N ILE A 303 6.19 -19.00 -7.29
CA ILE A 303 6.09 -17.57 -7.60
C ILE A 303 7.45 -16.96 -7.91
N LEU A 304 8.47 -17.25 -7.09
CA LEU A 304 9.82 -16.73 -7.30
C LEU A 304 10.45 -17.31 -8.58
N LEU A 305 10.27 -18.61 -8.85
CA LEU A 305 10.69 -19.22 -10.12
C LEU A 305 10.05 -18.56 -11.33
N GLU A 306 8.76 -18.27 -11.22
CA GLU A 306 7.99 -17.61 -12.25
C GLU A 306 8.43 -16.15 -12.45
N TYR A 307 8.83 -15.47 -11.38
CA TYR A 307 9.44 -14.14 -11.43
C TYR A 307 10.79 -14.15 -12.14
N VAL A 308 11.66 -15.09 -11.79
CA VAL A 308 12.97 -15.28 -12.46
C VAL A 308 12.75 -15.54 -13.96
N ARG A 309 11.74 -16.33 -14.31
CA ARG A 309 11.37 -16.60 -15.71
C ARG A 309 10.92 -15.34 -16.45
N SER A 310 10.08 -14.50 -15.84
CA SER A 310 9.55 -13.30 -16.50
C SER A 310 10.61 -12.22 -16.73
N VAL A 311 11.60 -12.13 -15.84
CA VAL A 311 12.65 -11.08 -15.88
C VAL A 311 13.92 -11.54 -16.61
N ALA A 312 13.96 -12.78 -17.11
CA ALA A 312 15.14 -13.46 -17.65
C ALA A 312 15.86 -12.78 -18.84
N SER A 313 15.35 -11.66 -19.37
CA SER A 313 15.97 -10.87 -20.44
C SER A 313 17.04 -9.88 -19.98
N SER A 314 17.14 -9.57 -18.68
CA SER A 314 18.07 -8.56 -18.15
C SER A 314 19.34 -9.17 -17.55
N ALA A 315 20.51 -8.72 -18.01
CA ALA A 315 21.82 -9.27 -17.61
C ALA A 315 22.15 -9.10 -16.11
N HIS A 316 21.66 -8.03 -15.47
CA HIS A 316 21.83 -7.79 -14.04
C HIS A 316 20.54 -7.27 -13.42
N HIS A 317 19.85 -8.12 -12.65
CA HIS A 317 18.61 -7.76 -11.98
C HIS A 317 18.67 -8.11 -10.48
N SER A 318 18.85 -7.10 -9.62
CA SER A 318 19.02 -7.26 -8.17
C SER A 318 17.88 -8.06 -7.51
N GLY A 319 16.63 -7.88 -7.95
CA GLY A 319 15.49 -8.65 -7.46
C GLY A 319 15.55 -10.14 -7.83
N VAL A 320 16.13 -10.48 -9.00
CA VAL A 320 16.27 -11.88 -9.44
C VAL A 320 17.39 -12.55 -8.64
N SER A 321 18.49 -11.83 -8.39
CA SER A 321 19.56 -12.30 -7.51
C SER A 321 19.07 -12.58 -6.09
N LEU A 322 18.24 -11.70 -5.51
CA LEU A 322 17.65 -11.94 -4.19
C LEU A 322 16.70 -13.14 -4.20
N ALA A 323 15.80 -13.23 -5.19
CA ALA A 323 14.86 -14.34 -5.31
C ALA A 323 15.58 -15.69 -5.44
N THR A 324 16.62 -15.77 -6.27
CA THR A 324 17.41 -17.00 -6.46
C THR A 324 18.21 -17.37 -5.21
N ALA A 325 18.78 -16.40 -4.50
CA ALA A 325 19.45 -16.64 -3.22
C ALA A 325 18.49 -17.20 -2.15
N GLN A 326 17.29 -16.63 -2.04
CA GLN A 326 16.28 -17.06 -1.07
C GLN A 326 15.76 -18.48 -1.35
N ILE A 327 15.54 -18.82 -2.62
CA ILE A 327 15.22 -20.18 -3.02
C ILE A 327 16.35 -21.15 -2.63
N ASN A 328 17.61 -20.78 -2.88
CA ASN A 328 18.76 -21.62 -2.57
C ASN A 328 18.90 -21.89 -1.06
N ASN A 329 18.74 -20.85 -0.24
CA ASN A 329 18.91 -20.93 1.21
C ASN A 329 17.83 -21.76 1.91
N TYR A 330 16.61 -21.81 1.36
CA TYR A 330 15.48 -22.45 2.04
C TYR A 330 15.27 -23.93 1.66
N PHE A 331 15.94 -24.46 0.62
CA PHE A 331 15.68 -25.85 0.23
C PHE A 331 16.02 -26.85 1.34
N ASP A 332 15.00 -27.63 1.70
CA ASP A 332 15.13 -28.83 2.54
C ASP A 332 16.20 -29.79 2.03
N LEU A 333 16.60 -30.75 2.86
CA LEU A 333 17.37 -31.91 2.40
C LEU A 333 16.64 -32.68 1.28
N ASN A 334 17.39 -33.21 0.32
CA ASN A 334 16.95 -34.20 -0.67
C ASN A 334 16.08 -35.29 -0.02
N PRO A 335 15.02 -35.84 -0.66
CA PRO A 335 14.19 -36.90 -0.09
C PRO A 335 15.01 -38.12 0.35
N HIS A 336 16.17 -38.34 -0.29
CA HIS A 336 17.14 -39.36 0.10
C HIS A 336 17.90 -39.03 1.41
N ASN A 337 18.04 -37.75 1.75
CA ASN A 337 18.64 -37.26 2.99
C ASN A 337 17.63 -36.88 4.09
N LYS A 338 16.32 -36.77 3.79
CA LYS A 338 15.28 -36.47 4.79
C LYS A 338 15.19 -37.51 5.91
N HIS A 339 15.62 -38.75 5.66
CA HIS A 339 15.58 -39.86 6.63
C HIS A 339 16.96 -40.20 7.23
N VAL A 340 18.01 -39.43 6.89
CA VAL A 340 19.38 -39.71 7.35
C VAL A 340 19.61 -39.05 8.71
N PRO A 341 20.22 -39.75 9.68
CA PRO A 341 20.53 -39.18 10.99
C PRO A 341 21.37 -37.89 10.88
N PRO A 342 21.12 -36.86 11.70
CA PRO A 342 21.79 -35.56 11.60
C PRO A 342 23.32 -35.66 11.67
N VAL A 343 23.85 -36.59 12.46
CA VAL A 343 25.30 -36.88 12.60
C VAL A 343 25.96 -37.29 11.28
N VAL A 344 25.23 -38.00 10.41
CA VAL A 344 25.71 -38.43 9.08
C VAL A 344 25.40 -37.39 8.01
N SER A 345 24.40 -36.54 8.24
CA SER A 345 24.11 -35.40 7.38
C SER A 345 25.22 -34.36 7.48
N GLU A 346 25.68 -33.99 8.67
CA GLU A 346 26.70 -32.95 8.86
C GLU A 346 28.01 -33.21 8.10
N SER A 347 28.44 -34.46 7.95
CA SER A 347 29.66 -34.82 7.23
C SER A 347 29.55 -34.78 5.70
N ARG A 348 28.34 -34.63 5.13
CA ARG A 348 28.12 -34.65 3.68
C ARG A 348 28.26 -33.25 3.05
N PRO A 349 28.83 -33.14 1.84
CA PRO A 349 28.87 -31.87 1.10
C PRO A 349 27.47 -31.39 0.72
N SER A 350 27.29 -30.07 0.56
CA SER A 350 25.99 -29.45 0.27
C SER A 350 25.36 -29.99 -1.02
N CYS A 351 26.15 -30.21 -2.08
CA CYS A 351 25.65 -30.74 -3.35
C CYS A 351 24.94 -32.11 -3.26
N VAL A 352 25.20 -32.90 -2.21
CA VAL A 352 24.53 -34.19 -1.95
C VAL A 352 23.22 -33.99 -1.15
N LYS A 353 23.11 -32.86 -0.46
CA LYS A 353 21.96 -32.43 0.34
C LYS A 353 20.96 -31.58 -0.45
N ASP A 354 21.45 -30.83 -1.44
CA ASP A 354 20.70 -29.76 -2.09
C ASP A 354 19.79 -30.27 -3.23
N HIS A 355 18.63 -29.64 -3.39
CA HIS A 355 17.67 -29.86 -4.49
C HIS A 355 17.85 -28.94 -5.69
N LEU A 356 18.99 -28.26 -5.80
CA LEU A 356 19.24 -27.24 -6.82
C LEU A 356 19.05 -27.76 -8.26
N SER A 357 19.29 -29.05 -8.50
CA SER A 357 19.04 -29.70 -9.80
C SER A 357 17.55 -29.75 -10.16
N LEU A 358 16.66 -29.93 -9.18
CA LEU A 358 15.22 -29.87 -9.40
C LEU A 358 14.77 -28.45 -9.73
N LEU A 359 15.38 -27.43 -9.12
CA LEU A 359 15.10 -26.05 -9.43
C LEU A 359 15.46 -25.71 -10.88
N SER A 360 16.69 -26.03 -11.28
CA SER A 360 17.18 -25.81 -12.64
C SER A 360 16.33 -26.56 -13.67
N SER A 361 16.01 -27.84 -13.42
CA SER A 361 15.14 -28.63 -14.31
C SER A 361 13.70 -28.13 -14.35
N SER A 362 13.15 -27.62 -13.24
CA SER A 362 11.82 -27.02 -13.20
C SER A 362 11.77 -25.70 -13.97
N LEU A 363 12.76 -24.82 -13.75
CA LEU A 363 12.89 -23.56 -14.48
C LEU A 363 13.05 -23.84 -15.99
N HIS A 364 13.93 -24.77 -16.36
CA HIS A 364 14.15 -25.18 -17.75
C HIS A 364 12.88 -25.74 -18.41
N ARG A 365 12.15 -26.63 -17.73
CA ARG A 365 10.87 -27.15 -18.25
C ARG A 365 9.84 -26.03 -18.44
N ARG A 366 9.75 -25.10 -17.48
CA ARG A 366 8.83 -23.95 -17.56
C ARG A 366 9.19 -23.03 -18.73
N THR A 367 10.47 -22.67 -18.90
CA THR A 367 10.92 -21.81 -20.00
C THR A 367 10.74 -22.49 -21.36
N HIS A 368 11.12 -23.76 -21.47
CA HIS A 368 11.03 -24.53 -22.70
C HIS A 368 9.58 -24.68 -23.17
N HIS A 369 8.71 -25.27 -22.34
CA HIS A 369 7.31 -25.49 -22.73
C HIS A 369 6.51 -24.18 -22.85
N SER A 370 6.82 -23.16 -22.05
CA SER A 370 6.22 -21.83 -22.27
C SER A 370 6.63 -21.24 -23.62
N GLY A 371 7.86 -21.48 -24.07
CA GLY A 371 8.34 -21.07 -25.38
C GLY A 371 7.69 -21.85 -26.52
N GLU A 372 7.55 -23.18 -26.38
CA GLU A 372 6.84 -24.03 -27.35
C GLU A 372 5.38 -23.57 -27.53
N VAL A 373 4.67 -23.37 -26.42
CA VAL A 373 3.27 -22.90 -26.44
C VAL A 373 3.17 -21.50 -27.06
N ALA A 374 4.07 -20.57 -26.72
CA ALA A 374 4.10 -19.24 -27.33
C ALA A 374 4.35 -19.31 -28.85
N GLY A 375 5.26 -20.19 -29.29
CA GLY A 375 5.52 -20.44 -30.70
C GLY A 375 4.32 -21.04 -31.43
N MET A 376 3.65 -22.02 -30.82
CA MET A 376 2.42 -22.62 -31.36
C MET A 376 1.29 -21.60 -31.49
N MET A 377 1.08 -20.75 -30.47
CA MET A 377 0.08 -19.67 -30.53
C MET A 377 0.38 -18.68 -31.66
N THR A 378 1.66 -18.30 -31.80
CA THR A 378 2.08 -17.38 -32.87
C THR A 378 1.87 -18.00 -34.25
N ALA A 379 2.25 -19.27 -34.43
CA ALA A 379 2.02 -20.00 -35.67
C ALA A 379 0.52 -20.15 -35.99
N ALA A 380 -0.30 -20.44 -34.98
CA ALA A 380 -1.76 -20.52 -35.13
C ALA A 380 -2.37 -19.17 -35.54
N SER A 381 -1.93 -18.04 -34.95
CA SER A 381 -2.37 -16.70 -35.35
C SER A 381 -1.99 -16.36 -36.80
N ILE A 382 -0.78 -16.75 -37.23
CA ILE A 382 -0.31 -16.55 -38.61
C ILE A 382 -1.12 -17.43 -39.58
N MET A 383 -1.37 -18.70 -39.24
CA MET A 383 -2.16 -19.62 -40.06
C MET A 383 -3.64 -19.26 -40.14
N ALA A 384 -4.20 -18.61 -39.11
CA ALA A 384 -5.57 -18.12 -39.09
C ALA A 384 -5.82 -16.89 -39.99
N GLY A 385 -4.82 -16.43 -40.75
CA GLY A 385 -4.99 -15.34 -41.72
C GLY A 385 -5.16 -13.94 -41.09
N VAL A 386 -4.86 -13.80 -39.79
CA VAL A 386 -4.75 -12.49 -39.15
C VAL A 386 -3.42 -11.87 -39.62
N SER A 387 -3.46 -11.24 -40.79
CA SER A 387 -2.34 -10.45 -41.28
C SER A 387 -2.05 -9.34 -40.25
N PRO A 388 -0.78 -9.12 -39.82
CA PRO A 388 -0.45 -8.00 -38.96
C PRO A 388 -0.45 -6.72 -39.82
N GLY A 389 -1.63 -6.32 -40.29
CA GLY A 389 -1.85 -4.96 -40.78
C GLY A 389 -1.54 -3.99 -39.64
N ASN A 390 -0.91 -2.86 -39.91
CA ASN A 390 -0.22 -1.94 -38.98
C ASN A 390 -0.80 -1.71 -37.56
N GLU A 391 -2.06 -2.03 -37.24
CA GLU A 391 -2.56 -2.16 -35.87
C GLU A 391 -2.01 -3.38 -35.10
N GLY A 392 -1.54 -4.41 -35.81
CA GLY A 392 -0.98 -5.67 -35.30
C GLY A 392 0.45 -5.54 -34.81
N ARG A 393 1.18 -4.50 -35.22
CA ARG A 393 2.54 -4.21 -34.74
C ARG A 393 2.50 -3.44 -33.43
N GLU A 394 1.60 -2.47 -33.31
CA GLU A 394 1.21 -1.91 -32.02
C GLU A 394 0.61 -2.98 -31.13
N LYS A 395 -0.22 -3.90 -31.66
CA LYS A 395 -0.74 -5.00 -30.85
C LYS A 395 0.31 -6.04 -30.46
N GLN A 396 1.27 -6.42 -31.30
CA GLN A 396 2.36 -7.34 -30.95
C GLN A 396 3.36 -6.72 -29.97
N GLU A 397 3.68 -5.43 -30.13
CA GLU A 397 4.40 -4.69 -29.08
C GLU A 397 3.54 -4.60 -27.83
N THR A 398 2.23 -4.42 -27.92
CA THR A 398 1.35 -4.51 -26.75
C THR A 398 1.20 -5.93 -26.23
N TRP A 399 1.40 -7.02 -26.99
CA TRP A 399 1.28 -8.42 -26.51
C TRP A 399 2.58 -8.90 -25.86
N LEU A 400 3.73 -8.50 -26.39
CA LEU A 400 5.03 -8.61 -25.70
C LEU A 400 5.08 -7.67 -24.49
N ASN A 401 4.48 -6.48 -24.57
CA ASN A 401 4.29 -5.59 -23.42
C ASN A 401 3.11 -6.02 -22.52
N LEU A 402 2.15 -6.84 -22.94
CA LEU A 402 1.04 -7.38 -22.13
C LEU A 402 1.47 -8.68 -21.43
N GLN A 403 2.49 -9.38 -21.93
CA GLN A 403 3.23 -10.33 -21.09
C GLN A 403 4.05 -9.62 -20.00
N LEU A 404 4.42 -8.36 -20.22
CA LEU A 404 4.97 -7.47 -19.19
C LEU A 404 3.87 -6.77 -18.35
N TYR A 405 2.64 -6.65 -18.87
CA TYR A 405 1.48 -6.01 -18.26
C TYR A 405 0.22 -6.88 -18.45
N LEU A 406 0.10 -7.98 -17.70
CA LEU A 406 -1.22 -8.59 -17.52
C LEU A 406 -1.97 -7.74 -16.48
N PRO A 407 -3.12 -7.13 -16.80
CA PRO A 407 -3.94 -6.49 -15.77
C PRO A 407 -4.40 -7.58 -14.80
N ARG A 408 -4.24 -7.28 -13.52
CA ARG A 408 -4.44 -8.17 -12.36
C ARG A 408 -5.91 -8.52 -12.06
N ASN A 409 -6.82 -8.42 -13.03
CA ASN A 409 -8.24 -8.75 -12.85
C ASN A 409 -8.66 -9.95 -13.73
N SER A 410 -9.37 -10.89 -13.13
CA SER A 410 -9.83 -12.18 -13.69
C SER A 410 -10.97 -12.11 -14.73
N GLU A 411 -11.31 -10.94 -15.30
CA GLU A 411 -12.55 -10.82 -16.08
C GLU A 411 -12.42 -11.09 -17.60
N MET A 412 -11.26 -11.42 -18.14
CA MET A 412 -11.11 -11.66 -19.59
C MET A 412 -11.27 -13.12 -20.06
N LEU A 413 -11.77 -14.02 -19.22
CA LEU A 413 -12.02 -15.42 -19.61
C LEU A 413 -13.51 -15.78 -19.81
N SER A 414 -14.47 -14.87 -19.56
CA SER A 414 -15.90 -15.19 -19.75
C SER A 414 -16.43 -15.00 -21.18
N GLY A 415 -15.63 -14.45 -22.10
CA GLY A 415 -16.08 -14.10 -23.45
C GLY A 415 -15.90 -15.18 -24.52
N MET A 416 -15.17 -16.25 -24.22
CA MET A 416 -14.92 -17.34 -25.16
C MET A 416 -15.55 -18.62 -24.64
N GLY A 417 -16.79 -18.86 -25.05
CA GLY A 417 -17.55 -20.07 -24.72
C GLY A 417 -16.87 -21.35 -25.19
N LEU A 418 -15.92 -21.83 -24.40
CA LEU A 418 -15.36 -23.17 -24.50
C LEU A 418 -15.65 -23.86 -23.17
N THR A 419 -16.66 -24.72 -23.22
CA THR A 419 -16.99 -25.66 -22.17
C THR A 419 -15.80 -26.57 -21.90
N THR A 420 -15.31 -26.60 -20.66
CA THR A 420 -14.41 -27.68 -20.21
C THR A 420 -15.08 -28.42 -19.08
N SER A 421 -15.60 -29.60 -19.40
CA SER A 421 -15.71 -30.71 -18.45
C SER A 421 -14.29 -31.19 -18.14
N TRP A 422 -13.86 -31.06 -16.88
CA TRP A 422 -12.99 -31.98 -16.12
C TRP A 422 -12.98 -31.50 -14.66
#